data_AF-A0A660T882-F1
#
_entry.id   AF-A0A660T882-F1
#
_cell.length_a   1.000
_cell.length_b   1.000
_cell.length_c   1.000
_cell.angle_alpha   90.00
_cell.angle_beta   90.00
_cell.angle_gamma   90.00
#
_symmetry.space_group_name_H-M   'P 1'
#
loop_
_entity.id
_entity.type
_entity.pdbx_description
1 polymer ?
#
loop_
_entity_poly.entity_id
_entity_poly.type
_entity_poly.pdbx_seq_one_letter_code
_entity_poly.pdbx_strand_id
1 'polypeptide(L)'
;MKIAADPKLSVLLFVLVPPFFFILSCSQNLNLPKSYAMVYGISKYIDTLAEGQSPNLTYSDNDAIDVAAMLKQKSFTVYLRTNSTASKDHFLADINTINSEIGPNDLFLFYYSGHGAQDGDVDLFSKGTEPPNRDSDN
;
A
#
# COMPACT_ATOMS: atom_id res chain seq x y z
N MET A 1 13.83 -23.00 -59.99
CA MET A 1 15.01 -22.12 -59.85
C MET A 1 15.57 -22.34 -58.45
N LYS A 2 16.65 -23.13 -58.30
CA LYS A 2 17.29 -23.45 -57.00
C LYS A 2 18.26 -22.32 -56.68
N ILE A 3 17.94 -21.49 -55.70
CA ILE A 3 18.88 -20.50 -55.16
C ILE A 3 19.82 -21.29 -54.24
N ALA A 4 21.05 -21.53 -54.69
CA ALA A 4 22.08 -22.12 -53.86
C ALA A 4 22.51 -21.07 -52.82
N ALA A 5 22.28 -21.35 -51.54
CA ALA A 5 22.74 -20.48 -50.47
C ALA A 5 24.28 -20.52 -50.42
N ASP A 6 24.92 -19.36 -50.50
CA ASP A 6 26.38 -19.25 -50.37
C ASP A 6 26.79 -19.74 -48.96
N PRO A 7 27.69 -20.73 -48.84
CA PRO A 7 28.13 -21.23 -47.55
C PRO A 7 28.78 -20.15 -46.67
N LYS A 8 29.37 -19.11 -47.26
CA LYS A 8 29.95 -17.98 -46.51
C LYS A 8 28.87 -17.08 -45.91
N LEU A 9 27.74 -16.93 -46.59
CA LEU A 9 26.58 -16.18 -46.11
C LEU A 9 25.87 -16.93 -44.98
N SER A 10 25.82 -18.27 -45.05
CA SER A 10 25.27 -19.12 -43.98
C SER A 10 26.12 -19.12 -42.71
N VAL A 11 27.46 -19.14 -42.85
CA VAL A 11 28.38 -19.06 -41.70
C VAL A 11 28.34 -17.68 -41.04
N LEU A 12 28.22 -16.61 -41.83
CA LEU A 12 28.09 -15.25 -41.30
C LEU A 12 26.79 -15.08 -40.49
N LEU A 13 25.68 -15.65 -40.96
CA LEU A 13 24.39 -15.68 -40.22
C LEU A 13 24.52 -16.43 -38.89
N PHE A 14 25.20 -17.58 -38.87
CA PHE A 14 25.36 -18.40 -37.66
C PHE A 14 26.32 -17.81 -36.62
N VAL A 15 27.20 -16.88 -36.99
CA VAL A 15 28.17 -16.25 -36.06
C VAL A 15 27.66 -14.90 -35.53
N LEU A 16 26.90 -14.13 -36.31
CA LEU A 16 26.37 -12.83 -35.89
C LEU A 16 24.98 -12.88 -35.24
N VAL A 17 24.14 -13.87 -35.58
CA VAL A 17 22.77 -13.96 -35.05
C VAL A 17 22.70 -14.44 -33.59
N PRO A 18 23.46 -15.46 -33.14
CA PRO A 18 23.38 -15.91 -31.75
C PRO A 18 23.81 -14.85 -30.71
N PRO A 19 24.92 -14.10 -30.88
CA PRO A 19 25.26 -13.05 -29.92
C PRO A 19 24.22 -11.92 -29.89
N PHE A 20 23.51 -11.66 -30.99
CA PHE A 20 22.42 -10.67 -31.02
C PHE A 20 21.19 -11.11 -30.21
N PHE A 21 20.86 -12.41 -30.22
CA PHE A 21 19.78 -12.98 -29.39
C PHE A 21 20.11 -13.02 -27.89
N PHE A 22 21.38 -13.16 -27.52
CA PHE A 22 21.80 -13.11 -26.11
C PHE A 22 21.66 -11.71 -25.48
N ILE A 23 21.84 -10.63 -26.24
CA ILE A 23 21.75 -9.26 -25.73
C ILE A 23 20.29 -8.83 -25.50
N LEU A 24 19.35 -9.39 -26.26
CA LEU A 24 17.89 -9.16 -26.12
C LEU A 24 17.27 -9.86 -24.89
N SER A 25 18.00 -10.74 -24.21
CA SER A 25 17.50 -11.43 -23.00
C SER A 25 17.65 -10.59 -21.73
N CYS A 26 18.35 -9.45 -21.79
CA CYS A 26 18.53 -8.55 -20.64
C CYS A 26 17.40 -7.51 -20.46
N SER A 27 16.38 -7.49 -21.31
CA SER A 27 15.19 -6.63 -21.14
C SER A 27 14.04 -7.37 -20.43
N GLN A 28 14.36 -8.26 -19.49
CA GLN A 28 13.34 -8.71 -18.54
C GLN A 28 12.93 -7.50 -17.70
N ASN A 29 11.68 -7.05 -17.84
CA ASN A 29 11.12 -6.02 -16.98
C ASN A 29 11.20 -6.51 -15.53
N LEU A 30 12.23 -6.09 -14.81
CA LEU A 30 12.37 -6.31 -13.38
C LEU A 30 11.27 -5.53 -12.69
N ASN A 31 10.16 -6.21 -12.37
CA ASN A 31 9.16 -5.67 -11.47
C ASN A 31 9.69 -5.85 -10.04
N LEU A 32 10.49 -4.89 -9.59
CA LEU A 32 11.00 -4.89 -8.22
C LEU A 32 9.82 -4.78 -7.24
N PRO A 33 9.83 -5.53 -6.12
CA PRO A 33 8.83 -5.42 -5.08
C PRO A 33 8.58 -3.96 -4.68
N LYS A 34 7.33 -3.53 -4.74
CA LYS A 34 6.88 -2.22 -4.25
C LYS A 34 6.50 -2.33 -2.78
N SER A 35 6.41 -1.20 -2.12
CA SER A 35 5.96 -1.11 -0.73
C SER A 35 4.84 -0.09 -0.62
N TYR A 36 3.73 -0.48 0.00
CA TYR A 36 2.53 0.31 0.20
C TYR A 36 2.27 0.45 1.69
N ALA A 37 1.88 1.64 2.14
CA ALA A 37 1.46 1.86 3.51
C ALA A 37 0.14 2.61 3.59
N MET A 38 -0.80 2.08 4.38
CA MET A 38 -1.95 2.82 4.89
C MET A 38 -1.62 3.27 6.31
N VAL A 39 -1.69 4.58 6.57
CA VAL A 39 -1.29 5.18 7.85
C VAL A 39 -2.43 6.08 8.33
N TYR A 40 -3.03 5.70 9.45
CA TYR A 40 -4.23 6.35 10.00
C TYR A 40 -3.97 6.86 11.41
N GLY A 41 -4.29 8.11 11.67
CA GLY A 41 -4.12 8.74 12.99
C GLY A 41 -5.32 9.60 13.37
N ILE A 42 -5.97 9.30 14.50
CA ILE A 42 -7.16 10.02 14.93
C ILE A 42 -6.93 10.57 16.34
N SER A 43 -6.60 11.85 16.42
CA SER A 43 -6.57 12.62 17.68
C SER A 43 -7.92 13.25 17.99
N LYS A 44 -8.66 13.67 16.97
CA LYS A 44 -9.90 14.45 17.12
C LYS A 44 -11.15 13.64 16.74
N TYR A 45 -11.94 13.27 17.75
CA TYR A 45 -13.22 12.57 17.62
C TYR A 45 -14.42 13.51 17.74
N ILE A 46 -14.31 14.55 18.58
CA ILE A 46 -15.33 15.57 18.78
C ILE A 46 -14.75 16.94 18.44
N ASP A 47 -15.32 17.58 17.42
CA ASP A 47 -14.78 18.83 16.87
C ASP A 47 -14.84 20.02 17.81
N THR A 48 -15.78 20.01 18.76
CA THR A 48 -16.00 21.06 19.74
C THR A 48 -15.14 20.94 21.00
N LEU A 49 -14.42 19.84 21.18
CA LEU A 49 -13.49 19.63 22.29
C LEU A 49 -12.05 19.87 21.80
N ALA A 50 -11.17 20.35 22.68
CA ALA A 50 -9.76 20.50 22.35
C ALA A 50 -9.08 19.12 22.28
N GLU A 51 -7.94 19.03 21.60
CA GLU A 51 -7.08 17.84 21.68
C GLU A 51 -6.57 17.62 23.10
N GLY A 52 -6.38 16.35 23.47
CA GLY A 52 -6.06 15.94 24.84
C GLY A 52 -7.22 16.04 25.85
N GLN A 53 -8.39 16.53 25.45
CA GLN A 53 -9.61 16.45 26.24
C GLN A 53 -10.43 15.25 25.79
N SER A 54 -10.69 14.31 26.70
CA SER A 54 -11.48 13.10 26.40
C SER A 54 -12.81 13.43 25.69
N PRO A 55 -13.13 12.77 24.56
CA PRO A 55 -12.44 11.61 23.97
C PRO A 55 -11.32 11.97 22.98
N ASN A 56 -10.98 13.24 22.77
CA ASN A 56 -9.85 13.59 21.92
C ASN A 56 -8.52 13.19 22.57
N LEU A 57 -7.63 12.62 21.75
CA LEU A 57 -6.26 12.28 22.10
C LEU A 57 -5.34 13.46 21.75
N THR A 58 -4.10 13.41 22.23
CA THR A 58 -3.13 14.51 22.04
C THR A 58 -2.20 14.30 20.86
N TYR A 59 -1.86 13.04 20.51
CA TYR A 59 -0.70 12.77 19.64
C TYR A 59 -0.95 11.79 18.49
N SER A 60 -2.14 11.17 18.40
CA SER A 60 -2.36 10.07 17.46
C SER A 60 -2.25 10.45 15.98
N ASP A 61 -2.62 11.68 15.61
CA ASP A 61 -2.41 12.20 14.27
C ASP A 61 -0.94 12.59 14.02
N ASN A 62 -0.24 13.13 15.02
CA ASN A 62 1.22 13.34 14.97
C ASN A 62 1.98 12.03 14.75
N ASP A 63 1.64 10.97 15.50
CA ASP A 63 2.26 9.65 15.33
C ASP A 63 2.12 9.14 13.89
N ALA A 64 0.91 9.27 13.32
CA ALA A 64 0.63 8.88 11.94
C ALA A 64 1.43 9.72 10.94
N ILE A 65 1.57 11.02 11.16
CA ILE A 65 2.39 11.91 10.31
C ILE A 65 3.86 11.48 10.33
N ASP A 66 4.41 11.20 11.51
CA ASP A 66 5.81 10.82 11.69
C ASP A 66 6.11 9.44 11.07
N VAL A 67 5.23 8.47 11.28
CA VAL A 67 5.33 7.15 10.65
C VAL A 67 5.22 7.26 9.13
N ALA A 68 4.27 8.05 8.62
CA ALA A 68 4.15 8.28 7.18
C ALA A 68 5.40 8.94 6.59
N ALA A 69 6.01 9.90 7.29
CA ALA A 69 7.25 10.53 6.87
C ALA A 69 8.41 9.53 6.81
N MET A 70 8.57 8.70 7.85
CA MET A 70 9.58 7.64 7.88
C MET A 70 9.39 6.63 6.74
N LEU A 71 8.16 6.20 6.46
CA LEU A 71 7.86 5.23 5.41
C LEU A 71 8.09 5.79 4.01
N LYS A 72 7.76 7.08 3.78
CA LYS A 72 8.10 7.78 2.52
C LYS A 72 9.62 7.80 2.30
N GLN A 73 10.43 8.03 3.34
CA GLN A 73 11.89 7.96 3.24
C GLN A 73 12.41 6.56 2.88
N LYS A 74 11.63 5.51 3.19
CA LYS A 74 11.90 4.12 2.83
C LYS A 74 11.26 3.71 1.49
N SER A 75 10.85 4.68 0.68
CA SER A 75 10.26 4.47 -0.65
C SER A 75 8.91 3.73 -0.64
N PHE A 76 8.14 3.82 0.44
CA PHE A 76 6.75 3.38 0.42
C PHE A 76 5.87 4.38 -0.33
N THR A 77 4.89 3.86 -1.08
CA THR A 77 3.70 4.62 -1.48
C THR A 77 2.78 4.72 -0.25
N VAL A 78 2.63 5.93 0.30
CA VAL A 78 1.92 6.13 1.58
C VAL A 78 0.58 6.84 1.39
N TYR A 79 -0.48 6.20 1.88
CA TYR A 79 -1.84 6.74 2.02
C TYR A 79 -2.03 7.15 3.49
N LEU A 80 -1.85 8.45 3.76
CA LEU A 80 -2.00 9.03 5.10
C LEU A 80 -3.39 9.67 5.24
N ARG A 81 -4.11 9.29 6.29
CA ARG A 81 -5.37 9.93 6.69
C ARG A 81 -5.30 10.31 8.17
N THR A 82 -5.75 11.51 8.49
CA THR A 82 -5.86 11.96 9.88
C THR A 82 -7.23 12.55 10.19
N ASN A 83 -7.65 12.41 11.45
CA ASN A 83 -8.86 13.03 12.00
C ASN A 83 -10.09 12.81 11.10
N SER A 84 -10.78 13.87 10.67
CA SER A 84 -11.99 13.78 9.84
C SER A 84 -11.78 13.07 8.49
N THR A 85 -10.54 13.01 7.99
CA THR A 85 -10.22 12.28 6.76
C THR A 85 -9.96 10.79 6.98
N ALA A 86 -9.69 10.36 8.22
CA ALA A 86 -9.55 8.96 8.62
C ALA A 86 -10.94 8.31 8.83
N SER A 87 -11.84 8.49 7.85
CA SER A 87 -13.18 7.94 7.87
C SER A 87 -13.23 6.51 7.33
N LYS A 88 -14.30 5.78 7.66
CA LYS A 88 -14.56 4.43 7.12
C LYS A 88 -14.61 4.43 5.58
N ASP A 89 -15.22 5.45 4.98
CA ASP A 89 -15.33 5.54 3.52
C ASP A 89 -13.97 5.73 2.85
N HIS A 90 -13.12 6.61 3.39
CA HIS A 90 -11.75 6.75 2.88
C HIS A 90 -10.91 5.50 3.15
N PHE A 91 -11.10 4.83 4.29
CA PHE A 91 -10.44 3.56 4.58
C PHE A 91 -10.77 2.48 3.54
N LEU A 92 -12.04 2.30 3.21
CA LEU A 92 -12.45 1.35 2.18
C LEU A 92 -11.97 1.75 0.79
N ALA A 93 -11.97 3.05 0.46
CA ALA A 93 -11.45 3.56 -0.80
C ALA A 93 -9.94 3.33 -0.95
N ASP A 94 -9.17 3.57 0.11
CA ASP A 94 -7.71 3.38 0.12
C ASP A 94 -7.35 1.88 0.01
N ILE A 95 -8.09 0.99 0.69
CA ILE A 95 -7.95 -0.47 0.50
C ILE A 95 -8.19 -0.86 -0.96
N ASN A 96 -9.29 -0.40 -1.56
CA ASN A 96 -9.63 -0.74 -2.94
C ASN A 96 -8.57 -0.24 -3.93
N THR A 97 -8.03 0.96 -3.67
CA THR A 97 -6.94 1.53 -4.47
C THR A 97 -5.70 0.65 -4.41
N ILE A 98 -5.22 0.31 -3.21
CA ILE A 98 -4.03 -0.55 -3.06
C ILE A 98 -4.26 -1.93 -3.65
N ASN A 99 -5.43 -2.54 -3.42
CA ASN A 99 -5.77 -3.85 -3.97
C ASN A 99 -5.73 -3.86 -5.51
N SER A 100 -5.96 -2.72 -6.18
CA SER A 100 -5.86 -2.60 -7.64
C SER A 100 -4.41 -2.46 -8.15
N GLU A 101 -3.47 -2.13 -7.27
CA GLU A 101 -2.08 -1.83 -7.63
C GLU A 101 -1.07 -2.88 -7.14
N ILE A 102 -1.37 -3.53 -6.03
CA ILE A 102 -0.44 -4.41 -5.31
C ILE A 102 -0.25 -5.76 -6.02
N GLY A 103 1.01 -6.18 -6.13
CA GLY A 103 1.40 -7.47 -6.67
C GLY A 103 1.69 -8.54 -5.61
N PRO A 104 1.84 -9.81 -6.00
CA PRO A 104 2.04 -10.95 -5.09
C PRO A 104 3.35 -10.91 -4.29
N ASN A 105 4.32 -10.08 -4.69
CA ASN A 105 5.63 -9.96 -4.03
C ASN A 105 5.81 -8.59 -3.34
N ASP A 106 4.80 -7.73 -3.39
CA ASP A 106 4.86 -6.40 -2.80
C ASP A 106 4.63 -6.47 -1.28
N LEU A 107 5.09 -5.44 -0.57
CA LEU A 107 4.88 -5.29 0.86
C LEU A 107 3.71 -4.34 1.11
N PHE A 108 2.73 -4.78 1.91
CA PHE A 108 1.69 -3.92 2.46
C PHE A 108 1.90 -3.75 3.97
N LEU A 109 1.85 -2.50 4.43
CA LEU A 109 1.88 -2.14 5.84
C LEU A 109 0.62 -1.34 6.19
N PHE A 110 -0.04 -1.72 7.28
CA PHE A 110 -1.10 -0.92 7.87
C PHE A 110 -0.67 -0.43 9.25
N TYR A 111 -0.78 0.88 9.48
CA TYR A 111 -0.50 1.53 10.75
C TYR A 111 -1.72 2.33 11.19
N TYR A 112 -2.07 2.21 12.48
CA TYR A 112 -3.17 2.93 13.10
C TYR A 112 -2.75 3.45 14.49
N SER A 113 -3.05 4.71 14.78
CA SER A 113 -2.99 5.30 16.12
C SER A 113 -4.32 6.00 16.42
N GLY A 114 -4.95 5.63 17.53
CA GLY A 114 -6.27 6.11 17.92
C GLY A 114 -6.89 5.24 19.02
N HIS A 115 -8.18 5.44 19.29
CA HIS A 115 -8.94 4.63 20.23
C HIS A 115 -9.26 3.26 19.66
N GLY A 116 -9.17 2.24 20.50
CA GLY A 116 -9.90 0.99 20.32
C GLY A 116 -11.28 1.10 20.95
N ALA A 117 -12.25 0.35 20.44
CA ALA A 117 -13.56 0.20 21.04
C ALA A 117 -13.97 -1.28 20.97
N GLN A 118 -14.76 -1.73 21.94
CA GLN A 118 -15.40 -3.05 21.95
C GLN A 118 -16.91 -2.89 21.81
N ASP A 119 -17.62 -3.96 21.44
CA ASP A 119 -19.09 -3.95 21.22
C ASP A 119 -19.89 -3.49 22.47
N GLY A 120 -19.29 -3.52 23.67
CA GLY A 120 -19.86 -2.96 24.91
C GLY A 120 -19.66 -1.45 25.12
N ASP A 121 -18.75 -0.81 24.37
CA ASP A 121 -18.43 0.62 24.45
C ASP A 121 -19.33 1.49 23.55
N VAL A 122 -20.16 0.83 22.73
CA VAL A 122 -20.93 1.42 21.63
C VAL A 122 -22.02 2.40 22.15
N ASP A 123 -22.37 2.33 23.44
CA ASP A 123 -23.51 3.09 23.99
C ASP A 123 -23.21 4.54 24.40
N LEU A 124 -21.96 5.02 24.37
CA LEU A 124 -21.65 6.39 24.82
C LEU A 124 -21.16 7.36 23.72
N PHE A 125 -20.67 6.88 22.57
CA PHE A 125 -20.10 7.74 21.52
C PHE A 125 -20.31 7.27 20.07
N SER A 126 -21.20 6.31 19.79
CA SER A 126 -21.20 5.62 18.48
C SER A 126 -21.72 6.46 17.31
N LYS A 127 -20.82 6.68 16.33
CA LYS A 127 -21.14 6.81 14.89
C LYS A 127 -20.68 5.58 14.09
N GLY A 128 -20.53 4.43 14.74
CA GLY A 128 -20.09 3.19 14.11
C GLY A 128 -20.59 1.99 14.89
N THR A 129 -21.46 1.20 14.29
CA THR A 129 -21.78 -0.14 14.77
C THR A 129 -20.68 -1.08 14.30
N GLU A 130 -20.11 -1.85 15.22
CA GLU A 130 -19.24 -2.98 14.89
C GLU A 130 -20.00 -3.93 13.94
N PRO A 131 -19.36 -4.55 12.93
CA PRO A 131 -20.02 -5.57 12.14
C PRO A 131 -20.37 -6.74 13.08
N PRO A 132 -21.64 -7.16 13.14
CA PRO A 132 -21.99 -8.29 13.98
C PRO A 132 -21.21 -9.53 13.50
N ASN A 133 -20.67 -10.30 14.45
CA ASN A 133 -20.05 -11.62 14.26
C ASN A 133 -18.57 -11.69 13.81
N ARG A 134 -17.68 -10.87 14.37
CA ARG A 134 -16.24 -10.92 14.06
C ARG A 134 -15.26 -10.88 15.24
N ASP A 135 -15.71 -11.12 16.46
CA ASP A 135 -14.78 -11.38 17.56
C ASP A 135 -14.03 -12.70 17.31
N SER A 136 -12.70 -12.61 17.27
CA SER A 136 -11.80 -13.77 17.19
C SER A 136 -11.73 -14.58 18.49
N ASP A 137 -12.45 -14.13 19.52
CA ASP A 137 -12.26 -14.56 20.91
C ASP A 137 -13.32 -15.58 21.36
N ASN A 138 -14.01 -16.22 20.41
CA ASN A 138 -14.90 -17.38 20.66
C ASN A 138 -14.34 -18.69 20.09
#